data_AF-A0A6P3ZMR5-F1
#
_entry.id   AF-A0A6P3ZMR5-F1
#
_cell.length_a   1.000
_cell.length_b   1.000
_cell.length_c   1.000
_cell.angle_alpha   90.00
_cell.angle_beta   90.00
_cell.angle_gamma   90.00
#
_symmetry.space_group_name_H-M   'P 1'
#
loop_
_entity.id
_entity.type
_entity.pdbx_description
1 polymer ?
#
loop_
_entity_poly.entity_id
_entity_poly.type
_entity_poly.pdbx_seq_one_letter_code
_entity_poly.pdbx_strand_id
1 'polypeptide(L)'
;MAEKPNGGVYVELIGDDENSGKSNRRDETLLGVLHRLISDIISPDPSSLGDTPFIHRVKTSLAHNVPHLHQASKNTARNVLLWTRRGSPLRALLVISAGTITLLALTGLLVFSLFFVSATLNAIIISLLMSLAAAGGFLALFFACVTAIYIGALSVAVFVISATTISTIIAVLIATGWVGFFWAVWLATKKSVWLAKHSLGVTGSAFSAYSNARRTRRHHQEHNNVAD
;
A
#
# COMPACT_ATOMS: atom_id res chain seq x y z
N MET A 1 -97.69 59.62 18.78
CA MET A 1 -96.79 60.18 19.81
C MET A 1 -95.48 59.44 19.69
N ALA A 2 -94.42 60.15 19.28
CA ALA A 2 -92.98 59.80 19.27
C ALA A 2 -92.57 58.46 18.59
N GLU A 3 -91.55 58.34 17.74
CA GLU A 3 -90.48 59.21 17.27
C GLU A 3 -89.98 58.66 15.92
N LYS A 4 -89.35 59.51 15.14
CA LYS A 4 -88.89 59.29 13.77
C LYS A 4 -87.36 59.00 13.79
N PRO A 5 -86.63 59.13 12.68
CA PRO A 5 -85.85 58.09 11.99
C PRO A 5 -84.32 58.19 12.24
N ASN A 6 -83.52 57.33 11.60
CA ASN A 6 -82.13 57.58 11.15
C ASN A 6 -81.68 56.32 10.35
N GLY A 7 -81.37 56.34 9.05
CA GLY A 7 -80.47 57.24 8.32
C GLY A 7 -79.05 57.00 8.84
N GLY A 8 -78.03 56.60 8.11
CA GLY A 8 -77.77 56.39 6.69
C GLY A 8 -76.33 55.84 6.56
N VAL A 9 -75.90 55.68 5.32
CA VAL A 9 -74.59 55.24 4.83
C VAL A 9 -73.39 55.85 5.55
N TYR A 10 -72.36 55.05 5.85
CA TYR A 10 -70.95 55.51 5.84
C TYR A 10 -70.01 54.47 5.25
N VAL A 11 -69.13 55.02 4.42
CA VAL A 11 -68.01 54.45 3.68
C VAL A 11 -66.73 54.63 4.51
N GLU A 12 -65.68 53.87 4.14
CA GLU A 12 -64.24 54.11 4.38
C GLU A 12 -63.54 53.56 5.65
N LEU A 13 -62.66 52.58 5.38
CA LEU A 13 -61.21 52.54 5.59
C LEU A 13 -60.56 52.45 7.00
N ILE A 14 -59.60 51.49 7.01
CA ILE A 14 -58.32 51.42 7.72
C ILE A 14 -58.32 50.92 9.17
N GLY A 15 -57.47 49.90 9.39
CA GLY A 15 -57.02 49.43 10.70
C GLY A 15 -56.27 48.11 10.60
N ASP A 16 -55.00 48.17 10.18
CA ASP A 16 -54.00 47.19 10.62
C ASP A 16 -53.98 47.16 12.16
N ASP A 17 -53.96 45.97 12.77
CA ASP A 17 -52.99 45.63 13.82
C ASP A 17 -53.14 44.21 14.36
N GLU A 18 -51.98 43.74 14.80
CA GLU A 18 -51.51 42.38 15.03
C GLU A 18 -52.20 41.53 16.13
N ASN A 19 -51.84 40.24 16.07
CA ASN A 19 -51.48 39.39 17.20
C ASN A 19 -52.57 38.52 17.84
N SER A 20 -52.57 37.23 17.51
CA SER A 20 -52.31 36.19 18.53
C SER A 20 -52.29 34.80 17.94
N GLY A 21 -51.17 34.12 18.19
CA GLY A 21 -50.92 32.75 17.78
C GLY A 21 -52.05 31.79 18.15
N LYS A 22 -52.48 31.02 17.15
CA LYS A 22 -53.20 29.78 17.38
C LYS A 22 -52.26 28.63 17.04
N SER A 23 -51.45 28.28 18.03
CA SER A 23 -50.75 26.99 18.10
C SER A 23 -51.80 25.88 18.04
N ASN A 24 -52.16 25.42 16.84
CA ASN A 24 -53.02 24.26 16.70
C ASN A 24 -52.17 22.99 16.68
N ARG A 25 -51.73 22.69 17.90
CA ARG A 25 -51.28 21.43 18.46
C ARG A 25 -52.19 20.29 18.00
N ARG A 26 -51.87 19.67 16.87
CA ARG A 26 -52.51 18.44 16.38
C ARG A 26 -51.42 17.47 15.92
N ASP A 27 -51.05 16.62 16.88
CA ASP A 27 -50.73 15.20 16.69
C ASP A 27 -49.66 14.87 15.65
N GLU A 28 -48.43 15.16 16.05
CA GLU A 28 -47.20 14.54 15.57
C GLU A 28 -47.25 13.02 15.82
N THR A 29 -48.01 12.33 14.99
CA THR A 29 -48.17 10.88 15.04
C THR A 29 -46.93 10.21 14.47
N LEU A 30 -46.50 9.14 15.14
CA LEU A 30 -45.34 8.31 14.80
C LEU A 30 -45.36 7.83 13.34
N LEU A 31 -46.56 7.69 12.77
CA LEU A 31 -46.80 7.39 11.36
C LEU A 31 -46.36 8.52 10.41
N GLY A 32 -46.56 9.79 10.78
CA GLY A 32 -46.13 10.94 9.99
C GLY A 32 -44.61 11.09 9.96
N VAL A 33 -43.94 10.80 11.09
CA VAL A 33 -42.47 10.80 11.17
C VAL A 33 -41.88 9.64 10.37
N LEU A 34 -42.50 8.44 10.44
CA LEU A 34 -42.06 7.27 9.70
C LEU A 34 -42.30 7.43 8.19
N HIS A 35 -43.45 7.97 7.78
CA HIS A 35 -43.77 8.26 6.38
C HIS A 35 -42.85 9.35 5.81
N ARG A 36 -42.48 10.35 6.62
CA ARG A 36 -41.53 11.39 6.24
C ARG A 36 -40.10 10.85 6.10
N LEU A 37 -39.68 9.92 6.98
CA LEU A 37 -38.41 9.21 6.87
C LEU A 37 -38.35 8.30 5.63
N ILE A 38 -39.45 7.62 5.31
CA ILE A 38 -39.57 6.77 4.12
C ILE A 38 -39.61 7.62 2.84
N SER A 39 -40.32 8.75 2.83
CA SER A 39 -40.40 9.64 1.66
C SER A 39 -39.06 10.33 1.38
N ASP A 40 -38.32 10.72 2.42
CA ASP A 40 -37.01 11.39 2.30
C ASP A 40 -35.90 10.41 1.88
N ILE A 41 -36.07 9.11 2.13
CA ILE A 41 -35.20 8.03 1.64
C ILE A 41 -35.53 7.63 0.18
N ILE A 42 -36.78 7.79 -0.26
CA ILE A 42 -37.26 7.33 -1.58
C ILE A 42 -37.29 8.45 -2.64
N SER A 43 -37.35 9.73 -2.26
CA SER A 43 -37.28 10.85 -3.22
C SER A 43 -36.29 11.92 -2.76
N PRO A 44 -35.08 11.99 -3.34
CA PRO A 44 -34.10 12.99 -2.99
C PRO A 44 -34.52 14.38 -3.51
N ASP A 45 -34.40 15.39 -2.66
CA ASP A 45 -34.45 16.80 -3.07
C ASP A 45 -33.21 17.11 -3.96
N PRO A 46 -33.39 17.58 -5.20
CA PRO A 46 -32.31 17.74 -6.19
C PRO A 46 -31.33 18.90 -5.91
N SER A 47 -31.40 19.56 -4.76
CA SER A 47 -30.66 20.81 -4.52
C SER A 47 -29.31 20.66 -3.77
N SER A 48 -28.86 19.45 -3.45
CA SER A 48 -27.55 19.24 -2.80
C SER A 48 -26.62 18.37 -3.67
N LEU A 49 -26.04 19.02 -4.68
CA LEU A 49 -24.87 18.56 -5.42
C LEU A 49 -23.68 18.38 -4.45
N GLY A 50 -23.16 17.15 -4.30
CA GLY A 50 -21.93 16.90 -3.55
C GLY A 50 -21.92 15.55 -2.82
N ASP A 51 -21.11 14.63 -3.33
CA ASP A 51 -20.80 13.29 -2.82
C ASP A 51 -20.71 13.18 -1.29
N THR A 52 -21.83 12.88 -0.63
CA THR A 52 -21.80 12.37 0.75
C THR A 52 -22.30 10.93 0.73
N PRO A 53 -21.46 9.94 1.11
CA PRO A 53 -21.83 8.53 1.00
C PRO A 53 -23.10 8.28 1.81
N PHE A 54 -24.05 7.54 1.24
CA PHE A 54 -25.37 7.24 1.83
C PHE A 54 -25.28 6.79 3.30
N ILE A 55 -24.22 6.07 3.67
CA ILE A 55 -23.96 5.59 5.03
C ILE A 55 -23.70 6.75 6.02
N HIS A 56 -23.04 7.82 5.58
CA HIS A 56 -22.82 9.01 6.41
C HIS A 56 -24.14 9.70 6.71
N ARG A 57 -25.01 9.90 5.72
CA ARG A 57 -26.34 10.50 5.92
C ARG A 57 -27.25 9.62 6.78
N VAL A 58 -27.24 8.29 6.59
CA VAL A 58 -28.00 7.37 7.44
C VAL A 58 -27.48 7.39 8.87
N LYS A 59 -26.16 7.42 9.10
CA LYS A 59 -25.58 7.53 10.45
C LYS A 59 -25.92 8.86 11.12
N THR A 60 -25.86 9.98 10.41
CA THR A 60 -26.17 11.31 10.97
C THR A 60 -27.67 11.45 11.26
N SER A 61 -28.53 10.96 10.36
CA SER A 61 -29.98 10.98 10.56
C SER A 61 -30.41 10.03 11.67
N LEU A 62 -29.79 8.85 11.79
CA LEU A 62 -30.05 7.93 12.89
C LEU A 62 -29.55 8.48 14.23
N ALA A 63 -28.34 9.06 14.28
CA ALA A 63 -27.81 9.67 15.49
C ALA A 63 -28.68 10.83 16.01
N HIS A 64 -29.28 11.60 15.09
CA HIS A 64 -30.16 12.71 15.47
C HIS A 64 -31.57 12.25 15.87
N ASN A 65 -32.09 11.15 15.29
CA ASN A 65 -33.47 10.70 15.51
C ASN A 65 -33.64 9.59 16.57
N VAL A 66 -32.56 8.89 16.96
CA VAL A 66 -32.57 7.87 18.03
C VAL A 66 -33.11 8.37 19.37
N PRO A 67 -32.71 9.55 19.91
CA PRO A 67 -33.29 10.04 21.17
C PRO A 67 -34.79 10.35 21.04
N HIS A 68 -35.24 10.83 19.88
CA HIS A 68 -36.65 11.13 19.62
C HIS A 68 -37.51 9.87 19.46
N LEU A 69 -37.00 8.81 18.83
CA LEU A 69 -37.66 7.51 18.74
C LEU A 69 -37.80 6.85 20.12
N HIS A 70 -36.75 6.94 20.96
CA HIS A 70 -36.80 6.44 22.33
C HIS A 70 -37.82 7.19 23.19
N GLN A 71 -37.87 8.53 23.07
CA GLN A 71 -38.85 9.35 23.77
C GLN A 71 -40.28 9.10 23.27
N ALA A 72 -40.50 8.97 21.97
CA ALA A 72 -41.81 8.66 21.38
C ALA A 72 -42.30 7.27 21.80
N SER A 73 -41.41 6.28 21.84
CA SER A 73 -41.69 4.93 22.36
C SER A 73 -42.11 4.98 23.84
N LYS A 74 -41.34 5.67 24.68
CA LYS A 74 -41.67 5.83 26.11
C LYS A 74 -43.00 6.55 26.34
N ASN A 75 -43.30 7.59 25.56
CA ASN A 75 -44.55 8.33 25.70
C ASN A 75 -45.76 7.48 25.25
N THR A 76 -45.60 6.71 24.17
CA THR A 76 -46.64 5.77 23.71
C THR A 76 -46.88 4.68 24.73
N ALA A 77 -45.82 4.09 25.29
CA ALA A 77 -45.92 3.09 26.35
C ALA A 77 -46.65 3.63 27.58
N ARG A 78 -46.33 4.87 28.02
CA ARG A 78 -47.03 5.53 29.12
C ARG A 78 -48.50 5.80 28.82
N ASN A 79 -48.83 6.23 27.60
CA ASN A 79 -50.21 6.51 27.22
C ASN A 79 -51.05 5.22 27.17
N VAL A 80 -50.50 4.14 26.62
CA VAL A 80 -51.15 2.82 26.62
C VAL A 80 -51.32 2.30 28.05
N LEU A 81 -50.33 2.49 28.93
CA LEU A 81 -50.38 2.03 30.32
C LEU A 81 -51.36 2.84 31.19
N LEU A 82 -51.50 4.14 30.92
CA LEU A 82 -52.54 4.97 31.54
C LEU A 82 -53.93 4.64 31.01
N TRP A 83 -54.05 4.32 29.72
CA TRP A 83 -55.31 3.90 29.10
C TRP A 83 -55.80 2.54 29.62
N THR A 84 -54.88 1.57 29.80
CA THR A 84 -55.22 0.27 30.40
C THR A 84 -55.58 0.39 31.88
N ARG A 85 -54.97 1.32 32.61
CA ARG A 85 -55.28 1.59 34.03
C ARG A 85 -56.59 2.34 34.25
N ARG A 86 -57.11 3.05 33.25
CA ARG A 86 -58.36 3.86 33.32
C ARG A 86 -59.60 3.15 32.76
N GLY A 87 -59.46 1.93 32.23
CA GLY A 87 -60.52 1.14 31.60
C GLY A 87 -60.92 -0.13 32.38
N SER A 88 -62.03 -0.76 31.97
CA SER A 88 -62.58 -2.01 32.52
C SER A 88 -61.57 -3.20 32.46
N PRO A 89 -61.52 -4.09 33.46
CA PRO A 89 -60.56 -5.21 33.56
C PRO A 89 -60.52 -6.15 32.35
N LEU A 90 -61.58 -6.21 31.53
CA LEU A 90 -61.60 -6.96 30.27
C LEU A 90 -60.62 -6.41 29.22
N ARG A 91 -60.41 -5.07 29.19
CA ARG A 91 -59.44 -4.45 28.27
C ARG A 91 -58.01 -4.74 28.67
N ALA A 92 -57.74 -4.83 29.99
CA ALA A 92 -56.42 -5.18 30.49
C ALA A 92 -56.05 -6.63 30.14
N LEU A 93 -56.99 -7.57 30.32
CA LEU A 93 -56.79 -8.98 29.94
C LEU A 93 -56.56 -9.16 28.43
N LEU A 94 -57.32 -8.44 27.60
CA LEU A 94 -57.15 -8.49 26.15
C LEU A 94 -55.78 -7.93 25.73
N VAL A 95 -55.35 -6.80 26.30
CA VAL A 95 -54.02 -6.22 26.02
C VAL A 95 -52.88 -7.12 26.51
N ILE A 96 -53.02 -7.75 27.68
CA ILE A 96 -52.04 -8.75 28.15
C ILE A 96 -51.98 -9.92 27.16
N SER A 97 -53.11 -10.48 26.73
CA SER A 97 -53.16 -11.64 25.85
C SER A 97 -52.67 -11.33 24.43
N ALA A 98 -53.13 -10.23 23.83
CA ALA A 98 -52.66 -9.78 22.52
C ALA A 98 -51.18 -9.38 22.59
N GLY A 99 -50.74 -8.80 23.70
CA GLY A 99 -49.36 -8.45 23.98
C GLY A 99 -48.47 -9.68 24.10
N THR A 100 -48.87 -10.73 24.82
CA THR A 100 -48.08 -11.96 24.92
C THR A 100 -47.99 -12.70 23.60
N ILE A 101 -49.07 -12.78 22.81
CA ILE A 101 -49.03 -13.37 21.46
C ILE A 101 -48.08 -12.58 20.56
N THR A 102 -48.14 -11.24 20.62
CA THR A 102 -47.26 -10.37 19.84
C THR A 102 -45.80 -10.48 20.28
N LEU A 103 -45.53 -10.57 21.59
CA LEU A 103 -44.18 -10.79 22.13
C LEU A 103 -43.63 -12.16 21.74
N LEU A 104 -44.46 -13.20 21.77
CA LEU A 104 -44.07 -14.54 21.30
C LEU A 104 -43.76 -14.52 19.80
N ALA A 105 -44.59 -13.88 18.99
CA ALA A 105 -44.36 -13.72 17.56
C ALA A 105 -43.08 -12.92 17.26
N LEU A 106 -42.87 -11.81 17.95
CA LEU A 106 -41.64 -10.99 17.85
C LEU A 106 -40.41 -11.77 18.28
N THR A 107 -40.49 -12.56 19.35
CA THR A 107 -39.39 -13.41 19.81
C THR A 107 -39.06 -14.46 18.76
N GLY A 108 -40.06 -15.12 18.17
CA GLY A 108 -39.86 -16.07 17.07
C GLY A 108 -39.24 -15.41 15.84
N LEU A 109 -39.74 -14.26 15.42
CA LEU A 109 -39.19 -13.50 14.30
C LEU A 109 -37.76 -13.02 14.58
N LEU A 110 -37.46 -12.60 15.81
CA LEU A 110 -36.13 -12.19 16.25
C LEU A 110 -35.14 -13.36 16.15
N VAL A 111 -35.50 -14.53 16.69
CA VAL A 111 -34.64 -15.73 16.63
C VAL A 111 -34.45 -16.18 15.17
N PHE A 112 -35.51 -16.17 14.37
CA PHE A 112 -35.43 -16.49 12.94
C PHE A 112 -34.52 -15.52 12.19
N SER A 113 -34.64 -14.21 12.44
CA SER A 113 -33.79 -13.18 11.85
C SER A 113 -32.32 -13.37 12.25
N LEU A 114 -32.04 -13.66 13.53
CA LEU A 114 -30.69 -13.94 14.01
C LEU A 114 -30.09 -15.19 13.34
N PHE A 115 -30.89 -16.25 13.17
CA PHE A 115 -30.46 -17.45 12.45
C PHE A 115 -30.16 -17.14 10.98
N PHE A 116 -31.01 -16.36 10.30
CA PHE A 116 -30.77 -15.96 8.91
C PHE A 116 -29.51 -15.10 8.77
N VAL A 117 -29.28 -14.16 9.69
CA VAL A 117 -28.05 -13.35 9.74
C VAL A 117 -26.83 -14.23 9.97
N SER A 118 -26.90 -15.17 10.91
CA SER A 118 -25.84 -16.15 11.15
C SER A 118 -25.58 -17.01 9.92
N ALA A 119 -26.63 -17.50 9.25
CA ALA A 119 -26.52 -18.27 8.02
C ALA A 119 -25.89 -17.46 6.88
N THR A 120 -26.29 -16.20 6.72
CA THR A 120 -25.74 -15.29 5.71
C THR A 120 -24.26 -14.97 6.00
N LEU A 121 -23.91 -14.69 7.26
CA LEU A 121 -22.53 -14.48 7.67
C LEU A 121 -21.68 -15.73 7.42
N ASN A 122 -22.20 -16.91 7.76
CA ASN A 122 -21.51 -18.18 7.49
C ASN A 122 -21.30 -18.38 5.98
N ALA A 123 -22.31 -18.10 5.15
CA ALA A 123 -22.19 -18.16 3.70
C ALA A 123 -21.15 -17.18 3.15
N ILE A 124 -21.10 -15.94 3.69
CA ILE A 124 -20.09 -14.94 3.32
C ILE A 124 -18.70 -15.44 3.72
N ILE A 125 -18.50 -15.94 4.94
CA ILE A 125 -17.21 -16.46 5.41
C ILE A 125 -16.73 -17.59 4.50
N ILE A 126 -17.58 -18.56 4.19
CA ILE A 126 -17.24 -19.70 3.32
C ILE A 126 -16.92 -19.20 1.90
N SER A 127 -17.70 -18.28 1.35
CA SER A 127 -17.45 -17.70 0.02
C SER A 127 -16.13 -16.93 -0.04
N LEU A 128 -15.84 -16.14 0.99
CA LEU A 128 -14.57 -15.42 1.13
C LEU A 128 -13.40 -16.37 1.29
N LEU A 129 -13.52 -17.41 2.11
CA LEU A 129 -12.48 -18.43 2.27
C LEU A 129 -12.24 -19.18 0.96
N MET A 130 -13.28 -19.51 0.20
CA MET A 130 -13.14 -20.14 -1.11
C MET A 130 -12.45 -19.20 -2.12
N SER A 131 -12.83 -17.92 -2.14
CA SER A 131 -12.20 -16.91 -2.99
C SER A 131 -10.76 -16.66 -2.59
N LEU A 132 -10.46 -16.59 -1.29
CA LEU A 132 -9.12 -16.38 -0.76
C LEU A 132 -8.25 -17.63 -0.91
N ALA A 133 -8.81 -18.83 -0.85
CA ALA A 133 -8.09 -20.05 -1.17
C ALA A 133 -7.72 -20.09 -2.65
N ALA A 134 -8.64 -19.71 -3.54
CA ALA A 134 -8.36 -19.60 -4.97
C ALA A 134 -7.28 -18.53 -5.25
N ALA A 135 -7.51 -17.28 -4.83
CA ALA A 135 -6.59 -16.16 -5.02
C ALA A 135 -5.25 -16.36 -4.28
N GLY A 136 -5.30 -16.89 -3.06
CA GLY A 136 -4.15 -17.21 -2.22
C GLY A 136 -3.30 -18.34 -2.80
N GLY A 137 -3.91 -19.33 -3.47
CA GLY A 137 -3.18 -20.33 -4.24
C GLY A 137 -2.36 -19.70 -5.37
N PHE A 138 -2.96 -18.78 -6.13
CA PHE A 138 -2.24 -18.02 -7.16
C PHE A 138 -1.14 -17.13 -6.56
N LEU A 139 -1.39 -16.45 -5.44
CA LEU A 139 -0.41 -15.61 -4.76
C LEU A 139 0.77 -16.42 -4.22
N ALA A 140 0.51 -17.62 -3.68
CA ALA A 140 1.54 -18.54 -3.23
C ALA A 140 2.42 -19.01 -4.39
N LEU A 141 1.83 -19.36 -5.54
CA LEU A 141 2.58 -19.75 -6.74
C LEU A 141 3.40 -18.59 -7.30
N PHE A 142 2.84 -17.38 -7.32
CA PHE A 142 3.57 -16.18 -7.70
C PHE A 142 4.78 -15.93 -6.79
N PHE A 143 4.58 -16.00 -5.47
CA PHE A 143 5.66 -15.80 -4.50
C PHE A 143 6.73 -16.90 -4.60
N ALA A 144 6.32 -18.15 -4.79
CA ALA A 144 7.24 -19.26 -5.04
C ALA A 144 8.05 -19.05 -6.33
N CYS A 145 7.40 -18.57 -7.40
CA CYS A 145 8.07 -18.26 -8.67
C CYS A 145 9.08 -17.12 -8.51
N VAL A 146 8.70 -16.02 -7.86
CA VAL A 146 9.61 -14.90 -7.55
C VAL A 146 10.79 -15.38 -6.70
N THR A 147 10.54 -16.22 -5.70
CA THR A 147 11.59 -16.80 -4.84
C THR A 147 12.53 -17.69 -5.67
N ALA A 148 12.01 -18.54 -6.55
CA ALA A 148 12.81 -19.39 -7.43
C ALA A 148 13.66 -18.55 -8.40
N ILE A 149 13.10 -17.49 -8.99
CA ILE A 149 13.84 -16.56 -9.85
C ILE A 149 14.93 -15.84 -9.05
N TYR A 150 14.63 -15.39 -7.83
CA TYR A 150 15.60 -14.74 -6.95
C TYR A 150 16.78 -15.66 -6.61
N ILE A 151 16.49 -16.90 -6.21
CA ILE A 151 17.51 -17.92 -5.94
C ILE A 151 18.30 -18.24 -7.21
N GLY A 152 17.64 -18.33 -8.36
CA GLY A 152 18.28 -18.53 -9.66
C GLY A 152 19.24 -17.39 -10.01
N ALA A 153 18.83 -16.14 -9.83
CA ALA A 153 19.67 -14.97 -10.07
C ALA A 153 20.87 -14.93 -9.11
N LEU A 154 20.66 -15.23 -7.82
CA LEU A 154 21.74 -15.37 -6.86
C LEU A 154 22.73 -16.46 -7.28
N SER A 155 22.23 -17.61 -7.72
CA SER A 155 23.08 -18.72 -8.21
C SER A 155 23.92 -18.30 -9.42
N VAL A 156 23.31 -17.64 -10.42
CA VAL A 156 24.02 -17.12 -11.59
C VAL A 156 25.06 -16.07 -11.19
N ALA A 157 24.74 -15.16 -10.27
CA ALA A 157 25.68 -14.16 -9.80
C ALA A 157 26.90 -14.80 -9.13
N VAL A 158 26.70 -15.77 -8.23
CA VAL A 158 27.79 -16.51 -7.59
C VAL A 158 28.62 -17.27 -8.62
N PHE A 159 27.97 -17.90 -9.60
CA PHE A 159 28.66 -18.59 -10.69
C PHE A 159 29.54 -17.65 -11.51
N VAL A 160 29.02 -16.48 -11.90
CA VAL A 160 29.77 -15.45 -12.65
C VAL A 160 30.96 -14.94 -11.83
N ILE A 161 30.75 -14.57 -10.56
CA ILE A 161 31.84 -14.11 -9.69
C ILE A 161 32.93 -15.17 -9.57
N SER A 162 32.55 -16.45 -9.39
CA SER A 162 33.49 -17.56 -9.32
C SER A 162 34.27 -17.72 -10.63
N ALA A 163 33.57 -17.75 -11.77
CA ALA A 163 34.19 -17.88 -13.09
C ALA A 163 35.14 -16.71 -13.40
N THR A 164 34.73 -15.48 -13.11
CA THR A 164 35.57 -14.28 -13.27
C THR A 164 36.80 -14.36 -12.38
N THR A 165 36.67 -14.81 -11.13
CA THR A 165 37.80 -14.94 -10.20
C THR A 165 38.80 -15.98 -10.69
N ILE A 166 38.34 -17.17 -11.09
CA ILE A 166 39.20 -18.23 -11.64
C ILE A 166 39.88 -17.75 -12.92
N SER A 167 39.13 -17.13 -13.83
CA SER A 167 39.66 -16.57 -15.07
C SER A 167 40.71 -15.49 -14.80
N THR A 168 40.49 -14.62 -13.81
CA THR A 168 41.44 -13.58 -13.40
C THR A 168 42.72 -14.19 -12.84
N ILE A 169 42.63 -15.21 -11.98
CA ILE A 169 43.81 -15.91 -11.45
C ILE A 169 44.64 -16.50 -12.60
N ILE A 170 44.00 -17.19 -13.53
CA ILE A 170 44.69 -17.77 -14.70
C ILE A 170 45.34 -16.67 -15.55
N ALA A 171 44.63 -15.59 -15.83
CA ALA A 171 45.15 -14.46 -16.61
C ALA A 171 46.36 -13.80 -15.93
N VAL A 172 46.30 -13.58 -14.61
CA VAL A 172 47.41 -13.02 -13.83
C VAL A 172 48.60 -13.98 -13.81
N LEU A 173 48.39 -15.29 -13.69
CA LEU A 173 49.46 -16.29 -13.76
C LEU A 173 50.15 -16.30 -15.13
N ILE A 174 49.38 -16.23 -16.23
CA ILE A 174 49.93 -16.14 -17.59
C ILE A 174 50.72 -14.84 -17.75
N ALA A 175 50.15 -13.70 -17.36
CA ALA A 175 50.82 -12.40 -17.47
C ALA A 175 52.12 -12.35 -16.65
N THR A 176 52.08 -12.80 -15.39
CA THR A 176 53.25 -12.85 -14.50
C THR A 176 54.31 -13.83 -15.04
N GLY A 177 53.88 -14.98 -15.55
CA GLY A 177 54.76 -15.96 -16.18
C GLY A 177 55.50 -15.39 -17.40
N TRP A 178 54.79 -14.65 -18.26
CA TRP A 178 55.38 -13.96 -19.41
C TRP A 178 56.38 -12.88 -18.99
N VAL A 179 56.03 -12.03 -18.01
CA VAL A 179 56.96 -11.00 -17.50
C VAL A 179 58.22 -11.64 -16.92
N GLY A 180 58.06 -12.72 -16.13
CA GLY A 180 59.18 -13.49 -15.58
C GLY A 180 60.05 -14.11 -16.67
N PHE A 181 59.43 -14.67 -17.71
CA PHE A 181 60.14 -15.23 -18.87
C PHE A 181 60.96 -14.16 -19.61
N PHE A 182 60.38 -12.99 -19.87
CA PHE A 182 61.10 -11.88 -20.49
C PHE A 182 62.28 -11.40 -19.64
N TRP A 183 62.11 -11.33 -18.31
CA TRP A 183 63.19 -10.99 -17.40
C TRP A 183 64.34 -12.01 -17.44
N ALA A 184 64.01 -13.31 -17.50
CA ALA A 184 64.99 -14.39 -17.58
C ALA A 184 65.76 -14.38 -18.91
N VAL A 185 65.07 -14.20 -20.04
CA VAL A 185 65.70 -14.07 -21.36
C VAL A 185 66.62 -12.86 -21.39
N TRP A 186 66.16 -11.71 -20.91
CA TRP A 186 66.97 -10.49 -20.86
C TRP A 186 68.22 -10.65 -19.98
N LEU A 187 68.10 -11.28 -18.82
CA LEU A 187 69.24 -11.61 -17.94
C LEU A 187 70.21 -12.57 -18.62
N ALA A 188 69.71 -13.60 -19.29
CA ALA A 188 70.54 -14.56 -20.03
C ALA A 188 71.32 -13.85 -21.15
N THR A 189 70.67 -12.97 -21.92
CA THR A 189 71.33 -12.17 -22.95
C THR A 189 72.34 -11.18 -22.36
N LYS A 190 72.02 -10.50 -21.26
CA LYS A 190 72.99 -9.62 -20.58
C LYS A 190 74.20 -10.39 -20.05
N LYS A 191 74.01 -11.57 -19.45
CA LYS A 191 75.11 -12.42 -19.01
C LYS A 191 75.94 -12.92 -20.19
N SER A 192 75.32 -13.34 -21.29
CA SER A 192 76.07 -13.81 -22.46
C SER A 192 76.87 -12.68 -23.12
N VAL A 193 76.32 -11.46 -23.20
CA VAL A 193 77.06 -10.28 -23.68
C VAL A 193 78.21 -9.90 -22.74
N TRP A 194 78.02 -9.99 -21.42
CA TRP A 194 79.08 -9.70 -20.45
C TRP A 194 80.22 -10.73 -20.52
N LEU A 195 79.89 -12.01 -20.65
CA LEU A 195 80.88 -13.08 -20.87
C LEU A 195 81.60 -12.92 -22.22
N ALA A 196 80.89 -12.52 -23.29
CA ALA A 196 81.51 -12.23 -24.59
C ALA A 196 82.47 -11.04 -24.50
N LYS A 197 82.11 -9.98 -23.77
CA LYS A 197 83.01 -8.84 -23.50
C LYS A 197 84.25 -9.25 -22.69
N HIS A 198 84.09 -10.13 -21.69
CA HIS A 198 85.23 -10.64 -20.91
C HIS A 198 86.15 -11.55 -21.73
N SER A 199 85.58 -12.34 -22.65
CA SER A 199 86.34 -13.17 -23.60
C SER A 199 87.13 -12.32 -24.60
N LEU A 200 86.50 -11.28 -25.18
CA LEU A 200 87.20 -10.34 -26.06
C LEU A 200 88.30 -9.55 -25.33
N GLY A 201 88.12 -9.26 -24.04
CA GLY A 201 89.16 -8.66 -23.21
C GLY A 201 90.39 -9.57 -23.03
N VAL A 202 90.17 -10.85 -22.71
CA VAL A 202 91.24 -11.84 -22.46
C VAL A 202 91.94 -12.28 -23.75
N THR A 203 91.22 -12.42 -24.86
CA THR A 203 91.81 -12.77 -26.17
C THR A 203 92.44 -11.56 -26.87
N GLY A 204 91.87 -10.36 -26.69
CA GLY A 204 92.44 -9.10 -27.20
C GLY A 204 93.76 -8.73 -26.52
N SER A 205 93.91 -9.02 -25.22
CA SER A 205 95.17 -8.81 -24.49
C SER A 205 96.32 -9.71 -24.97
N ALA A 206 96.03 -10.92 -25.47
CA ALA A 206 97.06 -11.80 -26.05
C ALA A 206 97.50 -11.34 -27.46
N PHE A 207 96.57 -10.78 -28.25
CA PHE A 207 96.90 -10.28 -29.58
C PHE A 207 97.64 -8.94 -29.55
N SER A 208 97.40 -8.08 -28.54
CA SER A 208 98.14 -6.83 -28.36
C SER A 208 99.58 -7.04 -27.86
N ALA A 209 99.87 -8.12 -27.12
CA ALA A 209 101.23 -8.44 -26.70
C ALA A 209 102.12 -8.90 -27.88
N TYR A 210 101.53 -9.54 -28.88
CA TYR A 210 102.26 -10.00 -30.07
C TYR A 210 102.56 -8.87 -31.08
N SER A 211 101.70 -7.85 -31.17
CA SER A 211 101.93 -6.70 -32.05
C SER A 211 103.04 -5.76 -31.56
N ASN A 212 103.21 -5.62 -30.23
CA ASN A 212 104.32 -4.85 -29.66
C ASN A 212 105.68 -5.54 -29.81
N ALA A 213 105.73 -6.88 -29.71
CA ALA A 213 106.97 -7.64 -29.94
C ALA A 213 107.44 -7.60 -31.41
N ARG A 214 106.53 -7.44 -32.37
CA ARG A 214 106.88 -7.31 -33.80
C ARG A 214 107.30 -5.89 -34.19
N ARG A 215 106.86 -4.86 -33.44
CA ARG A 215 107.25 -3.47 -33.65
C ARG A 215 108.65 -3.15 -33.09
N THR A 216 109.04 -3.76 -31.97
CA THR A 216 110.40 -3.65 -31.44
C THR A 216 111.45 -4.42 -32.24
N ARG A 217 111.06 -5.55 -32.87
CA ARG A 217 111.99 -6.32 -33.73
C ARG A 217 112.30 -5.63 -35.07
N ARG A 218 111.45 -4.73 -35.55
CA ARG A 218 111.75 -3.90 -36.74
C ARG A 218 112.68 -2.71 -36.43
N HIS A 219 112.60 -2.11 -35.24
CA HIS A 219 113.50 -1.02 -34.86
C HIS A 219 114.93 -1.48 -34.55
N HIS A 220 115.15 -2.74 -34.16
CA HIS A 220 116.51 -3.23 -33.88
C HIS A 220 117.30 -3.67 -35.13
N GLN A 221 116.64 -3.79 -36.29
CA GLN A 221 117.30 -4.20 -37.53
C GLN A 221 117.69 -3.02 -38.45
N GLU A 222 117.18 -1.81 -38.19
CA GLU A 222 117.63 -0.59 -38.90
C GLU A 222 118.88 0.05 -38.28
N HIS A 223 119.24 -0.28 -37.03
CA HIS A 223 120.38 0.36 -36.36
C HIS A 223 121.74 -0.31 -36.63
N ASN A 224 121.78 -1.41 -37.39
CA ASN A 224 123.01 -2.12 -37.75
C ASN A 224 123.46 -1.91 -39.22
N ASN A 225 122.70 -1.15 -40.03
CA ASN A 225 123.03 -0.91 -41.45
C ASN A 225 123.53 0.52 -41.71
N VAL A 226 123.99 1.25 -40.69
CA VAL A 226 124.45 2.66 -40.80
C VAL A 226 125.84 2.85 -40.18
N ALA A 227 126.63 1.79 -40.07
CA ALA A 227 128.01 1.86 -39.59
C ALA A 227 128.93 1.04 -40.51
N ASP A 228 128.97 1.43 -41.78
CA ASP A 228 130.09 1.21 -42.71
C ASP A 228 130.45 2.56 -43.34
#